data_AF-A0A942WML5-F1
#
_entry.id   AF-A0A942WML5-F1
#
_cell.length_a   1.000
_cell.length_b   1.000
_cell.length_c   1.000
_cell.angle_alpha   90.00
_cell.angle_beta   90.00
_cell.angle_gamma   90.00
#
_symmetry.space_group_name_H-M   'P 1'
#
loop_
_entity.id
_entity.type
_entity.pdbx_description
1 polymer ?
#
loop_
_entity_poly.entity_id
_entity_poly.type
_entity_poly.pdbx_seq_one_letter_code
_entity_poly.pdbx_strand_id
1 'polypeptide(L)'
;MNDMLLEYIDRMIDQETEHRVFSVDFNNKQYFVKQDISNHRSSWIKPAPRASFDYEFYKISFVNTQLPVAPVIAGFREHYFVTEDCGKTLTYYSQLPAQHPEDDSLQDMLSHIFYMFGKTLGRLHDYGLSHGRPAMRDITYEPELDKITLLDWENTRRWPELTPQGWDLLIFVHSFFREDNLPISYLYAMMNGYSSACTARETVLHIKDILGRHEYLFKFCRMLNPLHFVDTEAAVKAYDFMLALKTE
;
A
#
# COMPACT_ATOMS: atom_id res chain seq x y z
N MET A 1 -4.50 23.01 19.07
CA MET A 1 -3.50 22.81 18.00
C MET A 1 -4.21 22.47 16.69
N ASN A 2 -5.10 21.46 16.71
CA ASN A 2 -5.89 21.06 15.53
C ASN A 2 -6.75 22.20 14.97
N ASP A 3 -7.39 23.04 15.80
CA ASP A 3 -8.24 24.13 15.28
C ASP A 3 -7.46 25.19 14.50
N MET A 4 -6.26 25.59 14.96
CA MET A 4 -5.44 26.56 14.22
C MET A 4 -4.93 26.01 12.89
N LEU A 5 -4.60 24.71 12.83
CA LEU A 5 -4.24 24.03 11.59
C LEU A 5 -5.43 24.02 10.62
N LEU A 6 -6.62 23.70 11.11
CA LEU A 6 -7.82 23.64 10.28
C LEU A 6 -8.22 25.03 9.79
N GLU A 7 -8.17 26.07 10.64
CA GLU A 7 -8.36 27.46 10.22
C GLU A 7 -7.34 27.93 9.17
N TYR A 8 -6.09 27.46 9.25
CA TYR A 8 -5.06 27.75 8.27
C TYR A 8 -5.41 27.11 6.91
N ILE A 9 -5.86 25.85 6.91
CA ILE A 9 -6.30 25.12 5.71
C ILE A 9 -7.56 25.76 5.11
N ASP A 10 -8.54 26.14 5.95
CA ASP A 10 -9.79 26.79 5.53
C ASP A 10 -9.53 28.07 4.71
N ARG A 11 -8.40 28.78 4.95
CA ARG A 11 -8.04 30.01 4.22
C ARG A 11 -7.45 29.77 2.82
N MET A 12 -7.00 28.56 2.52
CA MET A 12 -6.35 28.22 1.25
C MET A 12 -7.12 27.19 0.43
N ILE A 13 -8.05 26.46 1.04
CA ILE A 13 -8.76 25.34 0.39
C ILE A 13 -9.53 25.78 -0.86
N ASP A 14 -10.05 27.01 -0.87
CA ASP A 14 -10.75 27.58 -2.04
C ASP A 14 -9.83 27.77 -3.26
N GLN A 15 -8.51 27.77 -3.06
CA GLN A 15 -7.51 27.84 -4.13
C GLN A 15 -7.08 26.43 -4.60
N GLU A 16 -7.45 25.38 -3.86
CA GLU A 16 -7.07 23.98 -4.09
C GLU A 16 -8.24 23.13 -4.61
N THR A 17 -9.14 23.75 -5.40
CA THR A 17 -10.41 23.15 -5.85
C THR A 17 -10.26 22.01 -6.87
N GLU A 18 -9.09 21.87 -7.49
CA GLU A 18 -8.81 20.81 -8.47
C GLU A 18 -7.98 19.65 -7.86
N HIS A 19 -7.41 19.84 -6.66
CA HIS A 19 -6.51 18.87 -6.05
C HIS A 19 -7.21 18.04 -4.97
N ARG A 20 -7.58 16.81 -5.30
CA ARG A 20 -8.15 15.86 -4.32
C ARG A 20 -7.23 15.66 -3.09
N VAL A 21 -5.91 15.71 -3.28
CA VAL A 21 -4.92 15.61 -2.21
C VAL A 21 -3.83 16.66 -2.44
N PHE A 22 -3.50 17.45 -1.42
CA PHE A 22 -2.40 18.43 -1.45
C PHE A 22 -1.68 18.49 -0.10
N SER A 23 -0.43 18.94 -0.09
CA SER A 23 0.38 19.08 1.12
C SER A 23 0.35 20.51 1.67
N VAL A 24 0.37 20.66 2.99
CA VAL A 24 0.50 21.95 3.66
C VAL A 24 1.60 21.89 4.73
N ASP A 25 2.39 22.93 4.84
CA ASP A 25 3.39 23.08 5.90
C ASP A 25 2.84 24.01 6.98
N PHE A 26 2.78 23.53 8.22
CA PHE A 26 2.27 24.28 9.36
C PHE A 26 3.10 23.96 10.61
N ASN A 27 3.61 24.99 11.29
CA ASN A 27 4.48 24.85 12.48
C ASN A 27 5.66 23.88 12.27
N ASN A 28 6.37 24.00 11.13
CA ASN A 28 7.50 23.15 10.75
C ASN A 28 7.17 21.65 10.65
N LYS A 29 5.89 21.31 10.44
CA LYS A 29 5.43 19.96 10.11
C LYS A 29 4.67 19.98 8.81
N GLN A 30 4.87 18.93 8.02
CA GLN A 30 4.11 18.71 6.80
C GLN A 30 2.85 17.88 7.11
N TYR A 31 1.76 18.26 6.47
CA TYR A 31 0.46 17.59 6.54
C TYR A 31 -0.07 17.35 5.13
N PHE A 32 -0.96 16.38 4.99
CA PHE A 32 -1.69 16.11 3.75
C PHE A 32 -3.18 16.33 3.97
N VAL A 33 -3.76 17.17 3.12
CA VAL A 33 -5.20 17.43 3.09
C VAL A 33 -5.80 16.55 2.01
N LYS A 34 -6.80 15.75 2.38
CA LYS A 34 -7.59 14.95 1.45
C LYS A 34 -8.99 15.52 1.38
N GLN A 35 -9.48 15.79 0.16
CA GLN A 35 -10.79 16.38 -0.12
C GLN A 35 -11.75 15.34 -0.73
N ASP A 36 -13.06 15.56 -0.61
CA ASP A 36 -14.12 14.71 -1.16
C ASP A 36 -14.44 14.96 -2.66
N ILE A 37 -13.51 15.60 -3.39
CA ILE A 37 -13.64 16.00 -4.79
C ILE A 37 -13.56 14.79 -5.74
N SER A 38 -14.35 14.81 -6.83
CA SER A 38 -14.34 13.76 -7.86
C SER A 38 -13.12 13.84 -8.77
N ASN A 39 -12.51 12.70 -9.07
CA ASN A 39 -11.44 12.60 -10.08
C ASN A 39 -11.94 12.58 -11.55
N HIS A 40 -13.19 12.99 -11.83
CA HIS A 40 -13.76 13.01 -13.18
C HIS A 40 -13.73 11.65 -13.93
N ARG A 41 -13.49 10.54 -13.21
CA ARG A 41 -13.46 9.17 -13.74
C ARG A 41 -14.87 8.59 -13.73
N SER A 42 -15.21 7.79 -14.74
CA SER A 42 -16.55 7.23 -14.94
C SER A 42 -17.13 6.60 -13.67
N SER A 43 -18.28 7.12 -13.22
CA SER A 43 -19.09 6.65 -12.09
C SER A 43 -19.61 5.21 -12.24
N TRP A 44 -19.56 4.66 -13.45
CA TRP A 44 -19.97 3.29 -13.79
C TRP A 44 -19.15 2.19 -13.10
N ILE A 45 -17.95 2.51 -12.62
CA ILE A 45 -16.99 1.52 -12.12
C ILE A 45 -16.68 1.76 -10.63
N LYS A 46 -16.72 2.99 -10.11
CA LYS A 46 -16.28 3.29 -8.74
C LYS A 46 -17.39 3.86 -7.85
N PRO A 47 -17.30 3.69 -6.51
CA PRO A 47 -18.18 4.37 -5.56
C PRO A 47 -18.18 5.89 -5.78
N ALA A 48 -19.24 6.57 -5.34
CA ALA A 48 -19.28 8.03 -5.34
C ALA A 48 -18.07 8.59 -4.55
N PRO A 49 -17.42 9.68 -5.01
CA PRO A 49 -16.24 10.26 -4.37
C PRO A 49 -16.41 10.46 -2.85
N ARG A 50 -17.59 10.95 -2.46
CA ARG A 50 -17.96 11.13 -1.05
C ARG A 50 -17.96 9.83 -0.25
N ALA A 51 -18.52 8.76 -0.81
CA ALA A 51 -18.57 7.46 -0.14
C ALA A 51 -17.16 6.87 0.05
N SER A 52 -16.27 7.01 -0.94
CA SER A 52 -14.86 6.62 -0.81
C SER A 52 -14.12 7.45 0.25
N PHE A 53 -14.36 8.76 0.26
CA PHE A 53 -13.79 9.68 1.24
C PHE A 53 -14.20 9.35 2.68
N ASP A 54 -15.51 9.22 2.94
CA ASP A 54 -16.03 8.90 4.27
C ASP A 54 -15.53 7.50 4.72
N TYR A 55 -15.53 6.53 3.80
CA TYR A 55 -15.02 5.18 4.07
C TYR A 55 -13.53 5.19 4.44
N GLU A 56 -12.69 5.96 3.73
CA GLU A 56 -11.28 6.07 4.06
C GLU A 56 -11.08 6.66 5.48
N PHE A 57 -11.76 7.76 5.79
CA PHE A 57 -11.70 8.40 7.10
C PHE A 57 -12.07 7.44 8.24
N TYR A 58 -13.20 6.74 8.11
CA TYR A 58 -13.64 5.78 9.12
C TYR A 58 -12.72 4.57 9.22
N LYS A 59 -12.19 4.06 8.10
CA LYS A 59 -11.29 2.89 8.12
C LYS A 59 -9.95 3.23 8.75
N ILE A 60 -9.35 4.39 8.44
CA ILE A 60 -8.14 4.88 9.11
C ILE A 60 -8.38 4.99 10.62
N SER A 61 -9.49 5.63 11.00
CA SER A 61 -9.86 5.80 12.41
C SER A 61 -9.98 4.47 13.13
N PHE A 62 -10.69 3.51 12.53
CA PHE A 62 -10.89 2.18 13.10
C PHE A 62 -9.60 1.38 13.21
N VAL A 63 -8.80 1.30 12.13
CA VAL A 63 -7.56 0.53 12.11
C VAL A 63 -6.61 1.03 13.19
N ASN A 64 -6.44 2.36 13.32
CA ASN A 64 -5.56 2.94 14.32
C ASN A 64 -6.01 2.69 15.77
N THR A 65 -7.28 2.33 16.02
CA THR A 65 -7.70 1.87 17.36
C THR A 65 -7.17 0.49 17.73
N GLN A 66 -6.81 -0.32 16.73
CA GLN A 66 -6.34 -1.70 16.90
C GLN A 66 -4.83 -1.81 16.70
N LEU A 67 -4.32 -1.18 15.65
CA LEU A 67 -2.93 -1.23 15.23
C LEU A 67 -2.57 0.11 14.55
N PRO A 68 -1.59 0.89 15.05
CA PRO A 68 -1.28 2.22 14.55
C PRO A 68 -0.46 2.19 13.25
N VAL A 69 -1.06 1.66 12.19
CA VAL A 69 -0.44 1.44 10.86
C VAL A 69 -1.10 2.25 9.76
N ALA A 70 -2.09 3.08 10.09
CA ALA A 70 -2.70 4.05 9.18
C ALA A 70 -2.25 5.48 9.57
N PRO A 71 -2.39 6.47 8.67
CA PRO A 71 -1.98 7.85 8.97
C PRO A 71 -2.69 8.41 10.20
N VAL A 72 -2.00 9.24 10.97
CA VAL A 72 -2.62 9.96 12.09
C VAL A 72 -3.50 11.07 11.51
N ILE A 73 -4.78 11.06 11.87
CA ILE A 73 -5.72 12.11 11.49
C ILE A 73 -5.51 13.31 12.42
N ALA A 74 -4.95 14.39 11.90
CA ALA A 74 -4.72 15.64 12.61
C ALA A 74 -5.99 16.51 12.72
N GLY A 75 -6.96 16.31 11.82
CA GLY A 75 -8.22 17.05 11.86
C GLY A 75 -9.20 16.65 10.77
N PHE A 76 -10.44 17.09 10.93
CA PHE A 76 -11.56 16.79 10.03
C PHE A 76 -12.49 18.00 9.91
N ARG A 77 -13.00 18.23 8.70
CA ARG A 77 -14.10 19.12 8.35
C ARG A 77 -15.06 18.36 7.42
N GLU A 78 -16.21 18.96 7.13
CA GLU A 78 -17.24 18.33 6.31
C GLU A 78 -16.71 17.77 4.98
N HIS A 79 -15.83 18.51 4.29
CA HIS A 79 -15.35 18.17 2.93
C HIS A 79 -13.88 17.73 2.85
N TYR A 80 -13.17 17.70 3.98
CA TYR A 80 -11.78 17.30 3.99
C TYR A 80 -11.33 16.73 5.34
N PHE A 81 -10.31 15.89 5.30
CA PHE A 81 -9.56 15.51 6.50
C PHE A 81 -8.07 15.68 6.28
N VAL A 82 -7.34 15.79 7.38
CA VAL A 82 -5.92 16.12 7.40
C VAL A 82 -5.18 14.99 8.06
N THR A 83 -4.12 14.51 7.43
CA THR A 83 -3.21 13.52 8.01
C THR A 83 -1.82 14.11 8.21
N GLU A 84 -1.10 13.62 9.22
CA GLU A 84 0.33 13.91 9.37
C GLU A 84 1.14 13.31 8.21
N ASP A 85 2.29 13.90 7.89
CA ASP A 85 3.27 13.26 7.00
C ASP A 85 3.71 11.91 7.57
N CYS A 86 3.88 10.94 6.68
CA CYS A 86 4.16 9.55 7.03
C CYS A 86 5.48 9.06 6.40
N GLY A 87 6.35 9.98 5.97
CA GLY A 87 7.63 9.65 5.35
C GLY A 87 7.53 9.30 3.87
N LYS A 88 8.54 8.62 3.34
CA LYS A 88 8.65 8.32 1.90
C LYS A 88 8.10 6.93 1.58
N THR A 89 7.58 6.76 0.36
CA THR A 89 6.97 5.52 -0.08
C THR A 89 8.02 4.43 -0.36
N LEU A 90 7.62 3.16 -0.36
CA LEU A 90 8.52 2.09 -0.79
C LEU A 90 8.96 2.27 -2.24
N THR A 91 8.11 2.82 -3.12
CA THR A 91 8.51 3.18 -4.50
C THR A 91 9.65 4.20 -4.48
N TYR A 92 9.61 5.23 -3.62
CA TYR A 92 10.73 6.18 -3.48
C TYR A 92 12.01 5.46 -3.03
N TYR A 93 11.95 4.69 -1.94
CA TYR A 93 13.13 4.00 -1.42
C TYR A 93 13.73 3.03 -2.44
N SER A 94 12.88 2.35 -3.20
CA SER A 94 13.27 1.37 -4.22
C SER A 94 13.99 1.98 -5.43
N GLN A 95 13.86 3.29 -5.63
CA GLN A 95 14.58 4.03 -6.68
C GLN A 95 15.97 4.50 -6.24
N LEU A 96 16.24 4.55 -4.92
CA LEU A 96 17.51 5.07 -4.39
C LEU A 96 18.74 4.30 -4.89
N PRO A 97 18.77 2.94 -4.96
CA PRO A 97 19.95 2.23 -5.44
C PRO A 97 20.34 2.58 -6.89
N ALA A 98 19.34 2.90 -7.73
CA ALA A 98 19.60 3.33 -9.10
C ALA A 98 20.11 4.78 -9.17
N GLN A 99 19.73 5.63 -8.21
CA GLN A 99 20.15 7.03 -8.10
C GLN A 99 21.52 7.17 -7.43
N HIS A 100 21.89 6.20 -6.58
CA HIS A 100 23.11 6.18 -5.77
C HIS A 100 23.78 4.79 -5.83
N PRO A 101 24.22 4.34 -7.02
CA PRO A 101 24.77 2.99 -7.22
C PRO A 101 26.05 2.70 -6.43
N GLU A 102 26.73 3.73 -5.93
CA GLU A 102 27.93 3.65 -5.09
C GLU A 102 27.64 3.44 -3.59
N ASP A 103 26.39 3.58 -3.14
CA ASP A 103 26.02 3.45 -1.74
C ASP A 103 25.58 2.02 -1.42
N ASP A 104 26.56 1.19 -1.08
CA ASP A 104 26.34 -0.21 -0.68
C ASP A 104 25.43 -0.36 0.56
N SER A 105 25.26 0.70 1.37
CA SER A 105 24.43 0.65 2.59
C SER A 105 22.92 0.64 2.28
N LEU A 106 22.52 1.08 1.08
CA LEU A 106 21.12 1.10 0.66
C LEU A 106 20.50 -0.28 0.60
N GLN A 107 21.29 -1.31 0.28
CA GLN A 107 20.79 -2.67 0.16
C GLN A 107 20.32 -3.23 1.51
N ASP A 108 21.09 -3.00 2.57
CA ASP A 108 20.74 -3.45 3.92
C ASP A 108 19.57 -2.65 4.48
N MET A 109 19.58 -1.32 4.26
CA MET A 109 18.45 -0.44 4.62
C MET A 109 17.15 -0.93 3.95
N LEU A 110 17.16 -1.16 2.64
CA LEU A 110 15.97 -1.64 1.92
C LEU A 110 15.52 -3.01 2.42
N SER A 111 16.46 -3.93 2.62
CA SER A 111 16.12 -5.26 3.16
C SER A 111 15.42 -5.14 4.52
N HIS A 112 15.88 -4.24 5.39
CA HIS A 112 15.23 -3.93 6.67
C HIS A 112 13.83 -3.32 6.48
N ILE A 113 13.68 -2.32 5.62
CA ILE A 113 12.39 -1.68 5.34
C ILE A 113 11.36 -2.70 4.84
N PHE A 114 11.73 -3.56 3.89
CA PHE A 114 10.86 -4.61 3.36
C PHE A 114 10.50 -5.64 4.44
N TYR A 115 11.46 -6.03 5.28
CA TYR A 115 11.20 -6.90 6.44
C TYR A 115 10.20 -6.27 7.41
N MET A 116 10.38 -4.99 7.75
CA MET A 116 9.48 -4.25 8.63
C MET A 116 8.07 -4.11 8.04
N PHE A 117 7.96 -3.89 6.72
CA PHE A 117 6.67 -3.91 6.04
C PHE A 117 6.01 -5.30 6.14
N GLY A 118 6.74 -6.38 5.84
CA GLY A 118 6.23 -7.74 5.94
C GLY A 118 5.69 -8.06 7.34
N LYS A 119 6.46 -7.71 8.37
CA LYS A 119 6.04 -7.85 9.78
C LYS A 119 4.79 -7.03 10.11
N THR A 120 4.71 -5.81 9.58
CA THR A 120 3.56 -4.92 9.79
C THR A 120 2.29 -5.46 9.11
N LEU A 121 2.40 -5.92 7.87
CA LEU A 121 1.29 -6.54 7.13
C LEU A 121 0.82 -7.83 7.83
N GLY A 122 1.76 -8.66 8.28
CA GLY A 122 1.45 -9.86 9.05
C GLY A 122 0.67 -9.56 10.32
N ARG A 123 1.10 -8.55 11.09
CA ARG A 123 0.37 -8.10 12.30
C ARG A 123 -1.01 -7.57 11.96
N LEU A 124 -1.17 -6.82 10.86
CA LEU A 124 -2.50 -6.37 10.41
C LEU A 124 -3.43 -7.57 10.19
N HIS A 125 -2.93 -8.61 9.53
CA HIS A 125 -3.68 -9.82 9.21
C HIS A 125 -4.04 -10.65 10.46
N ASP A 126 -3.15 -10.72 11.45
CA ASP A 126 -3.43 -11.39 12.73
C ASP A 126 -4.53 -10.69 13.55
N TYR A 127 -4.72 -9.38 13.36
CA TYR A 127 -5.87 -8.64 13.93
C TYR A 127 -7.16 -8.85 13.11
N GLY A 128 -7.15 -9.70 12.10
CA GLY A 128 -8.29 -9.92 11.20
C GLY A 128 -8.54 -8.75 10.24
N LEU A 129 -7.60 -7.80 10.14
CA LEU A 129 -7.70 -6.62 9.31
C LEU A 129 -7.02 -6.87 7.95
N SER A 130 -7.43 -6.10 6.95
CA SER A 130 -6.82 -6.08 5.62
C SER A 130 -6.89 -4.67 5.02
N HIS A 131 -5.85 -4.30 4.29
CA HIS A 131 -5.75 -3.05 3.56
C HIS A 131 -6.69 -3.01 2.36
N GLY A 132 -6.65 -4.02 1.49
CA GLY A 132 -7.39 -4.14 0.23
C GLY A 132 -6.55 -3.80 -1.02
N ARG A 133 -5.49 -2.99 -0.86
CA ARG A 133 -4.54 -2.64 -1.93
C ARG A 133 -3.17 -2.16 -1.41
N PRO A 134 -2.36 -3.00 -0.74
CA PRO A 134 -1.06 -2.58 -0.22
C PRO A 134 -0.02 -2.56 -1.36
N ALA A 135 -0.16 -1.63 -2.32
CA ALA A 135 0.83 -1.44 -3.37
C ALA A 135 2.03 -0.65 -2.81
N MET A 136 3.21 -0.78 -3.43
CA MET A 136 4.44 -0.14 -2.93
C MET A 136 4.35 1.38 -2.76
N ARG A 137 3.63 2.04 -3.67
CA ARG A 137 3.37 3.49 -3.58
C ARG A 137 2.44 3.89 -2.42
N ASP A 138 1.69 2.93 -1.90
CA ASP A 138 0.71 3.12 -0.81
C ASP A 138 1.30 2.68 0.54
N ILE A 139 2.61 2.43 0.61
CA ILE A 139 3.31 2.02 1.83
C ILE A 139 4.44 3.00 2.05
N THR A 140 4.49 3.62 3.23
CA THR A 140 5.58 4.53 3.60
C THR A 140 6.41 3.99 4.75
N TYR A 141 7.63 4.51 4.85
CA TYR A 141 8.56 4.24 5.92
C TYR A 141 9.13 5.54 6.49
N GLU A 142 9.18 5.62 7.82
CA GLU A 142 9.75 6.73 8.59
C GLU A 142 11.02 6.22 9.31
N PRO A 143 12.23 6.55 8.83
CA PRO A 143 13.48 6.02 9.40
C PRO A 143 13.66 6.37 10.88
N GLU A 144 13.30 7.59 11.29
CA GLU A 144 13.45 8.07 12.66
C GLU A 144 12.62 7.28 13.68
N LEU A 145 11.51 6.68 13.22
CA LEU A 145 10.58 5.93 14.06
C LEU A 145 10.63 4.41 13.80
N ASP A 146 11.42 3.97 12.82
CA ASP A 146 11.41 2.61 12.27
C ASP A 146 9.98 2.11 12.00
N LYS A 147 9.16 2.98 11.39
CA LYS A 147 7.70 2.81 11.32
C LYS A 147 7.23 2.67 9.88
N ILE A 148 6.35 1.70 9.67
CA ILE A 148 5.59 1.52 8.44
C ILE A 148 4.19 2.11 8.61
N THR A 149 3.76 2.89 7.61
CA THR A 149 2.39 3.39 7.52
C THR A 149 1.80 3.01 6.16
N LEU A 150 0.59 2.45 6.15
CA LEU A 150 -0.17 2.11 4.94
C LEU A 150 -1.11 3.26 4.59
N LEU A 151 -1.09 3.70 3.34
CA LEU A 151 -1.89 4.80 2.80
C LEU A 151 -3.02 4.28 1.92
N ASP A 152 -4.00 5.14 1.62
CA ASP A 152 -5.09 4.85 0.66
C ASP A 152 -5.96 3.63 1.07
N TRP A 153 -6.63 3.78 2.21
CA TRP A 153 -7.46 2.73 2.80
C TRP A 153 -8.81 2.51 2.09
N GLU A 154 -9.10 3.27 1.02
CA GLU A 154 -10.44 3.31 0.40
C GLU A 154 -10.82 2.04 -0.39
N ASN A 155 -9.85 1.16 -0.70
CA ASN A 155 -10.08 0.05 -1.62
C ASN A 155 -10.72 -1.17 -0.94
N THR A 156 -11.77 -1.69 -1.57
CA THR A 156 -12.54 -2.86 -1.14
C THR A 156 -12.60 -3.97 -2.19
N ARG A 157 -11.98 -3.77 -3.36
CA ARG A 157 -12.02 -4.74 -4.45
C ARG A 157 -11.11 -5.91 -4.16
N ARG A 158 -11.56 -7.10 -4.55
CA ARG A 158 -10.86 -8.36 -4.36
C ARG A 158 -11.25 -9.37 -5.43
N TRP A 159 -10.35 -10.29 -5.75
CA TRP A 159 -10.77 -11.57 -6.33
C TRP A 159 -11.68 -12.28 -5.31
N PRO A 160 -12.92 -12.65 -5.68
CA PRO A 160 -13.87 -13.25 -4.74
C PRO A 160 -13.33 -14.46 -3.93
N GLU A 161 -12.55 -15.33 -4.57
CA GLU A 161 -12.04 -16.59 -3.97
C GLU A 161 -10.85 -16.42 -3.02
N LEU A 162 -10.11 -15.32 -3.12
CA LEU A 162 -9.03 -15.03 -2.17
C LEU A 162 -9.60 -14.56 -0.84
N THR A 163 -8.93 -14.81 0.29
CA THR A 163 -9.25 -14.11 1.55
C THR A 163 -8.82 -12.63 1.45
N PRO A 164 -9.33 -11.71 2.29
CA PRO A 164 -8.86 -10.32 2.27
C PRO A 164 -7.34 -10.22 2.46
N GLN A 165 -6.79 -11.01 3.38
CA GLN A 165 -5.36 -11.10 3.67
C GLN A 165 -4.57 -11.70 2.49
N GLY A 166 -5.12 -12.75 1.86
CA GLY A 166 -4.50 -13.38 0.70
C GLY A 166 -4.42 -12.45 -0.50
N TRP A 167 -5.45 -11.62 -0.69
CA TRP A 167 -5.46 -10.58 -1.71
C TRP A 167 -4.43 -9.50 -1.45
N ASP A 168 -4.31 -9.03 -0.21
CA ASP A 168 -3.30 -8.03 0.18
C ASP A 168 -1.89 -8.50 -0.15
N LEU A 169 -1.54 -9.72 0.28
CA LEU A 169 -0.24 -10.30 0.01
C LEU A 169 0.02 -10.42 -1.50
N LEU A 170 -0.96 -10.92 -2.26
CA LEU A 170 -0.83 -11.06 -3.71
C LEU A 170 -0.69 -9.70 -4.42
N ILE A 171 -1.43 -8.68 -4.00
CA ILE A 171 -1.35 -7.33 -4.57
C ILE A 171 0.00 -6.68 -4.26
N PHE A 172 0.55 -6.88 -3.07
CA PHE A 172 1.91 -6.40 -2.80
C PHE A 172 2.93 -7.09 -3.71
N VAL A 173 2.91 -8.42 -3.79
CA VAL A 173 3.83 -9.18 -4.65
C VAL A 173 3.71 -8.75 -6.10
N HIS A 174 2.48 -8.54 -6.58
CA HIS A 174 2.22 -7.95 -7.90
C HIS A 174 2.84 -6.56 -8.03
N SER A 175 2.58 -5.67 -7.07
CA SER A 175 3.13 -4.32 -7.08
C SER A 175 4.66 -4.31 -7.06
N PHE A 176 5.31 -5.26 -6.38
CA PHE A 176 6.76 -5.41 -6.37
C PHE A 176 7.30 -5.70 -7.77
N PHE A 177 6.68 -6.62 -8.51
CA PHE A 177 7.11 -6.96 -9.87
C PHE A 177 6.72 -5.93 -10.94
N ARG A 178 5.91 -4.92 -10.60
CA ARG A 178 5.65 -3.76 -11.46
C ARG A 178 6.80 -2.74 -11.40
N GLU A 179 7.58 -2.73 -10.33
CA GLU A 179 8.75 -1.87 -10.22
C GLU A 179 9.91 -2.47 -11.04
N ASP A 180 10.70 -1.60 -11.66
CA ASP A 180 11.77 -2.02 -12.55
C ASP A 180 12.98 -2.57 -11.77
N ASN A 181 13.37 -3.81 -12.09
CA ASN A 181 14.63 -4.44 -11.69
C ASN A 181 14.95 -4.48 -10.18
N LEU A 182 13.94 -4.57 -9.31
CA LEU A 182 14.20 -4.73 -7.88
C LEU A 182 14.83 -6.08 -7.52
N PRO A 183 15.89 -6.09 -6.69
CA PRO A 183 16.46 -7.32 -6.15
C PRO A 183 15.41 -8.20 -5.45
N ILE A 184 15.31 -9.46 -5.88
CA ILE A 184 14.36 -10.42 -5.31
C ILE A 184 14.58 -10.67 -3.81
N SER A 185 15.79 -10.40 -3.30
CA SER A 185 16.13 -10.44 -1.88
C SER A 185 15.23 -9.55 -1.03
N TYR A 186 14.77 -8.40 -1.56
CA TYR A 186 13.84 -7.52 -0.84
C TYR A 186 12.46 -8.16 -0.67
N LEU A 187 11.97 -8.84 -1.71
CA LEU A 187 10.72 -9.59 -1.61
C LEU A 187 10.85 -10.76 -0.63
N TYR A 188 11.99 -11.46 -0.60
CA TYR A 188 12.27 -12.47 0.41
C TYR A 188 12.36 -11.87 1.82
N ALA A 189 12.96 -10.70 2.00
CA ALA A 189 13.01 -10.01 3.28
C ALA A 189 11.59 -9.67 3.78
N MET A 190 10.73 -9.19 2.89
CA MET A 190 9.30 -8.99 3.19
C MET A 190 8.63 -10.29 3.61
N MET A 191 8.75 -11.36 2.80
CA MET A 191 8.14 -12.65 3.13
C MET A 191 8.65 -13.21 4.46
N ASN A 192 9.92 -13.00 4.78
CA ASN A 192 10.50 -13.36 6.07
C ASN A 192 9.83 -12.59 7.22
N GLY A 193 9.70 -11.27 7.09
CA GLY A 193 8.95 -10.46 8.07
C GLY A 193 7.50 -10.92 8.22
N TYR A 194 6.82 -11.19 7.10
CA TYR A 194 5.44 -11.65 7.08
C TYR A 194 5.26 -13.02 7.74
N SER A 195 6.26 -13.91 7.63
CA SER A 195 6.21 -15.26 8.21
C SER A 195 6.08 -15.28 9.74
N SER A 196 6.34 -14.16 10.42
CA SER A 196 6.13 -14.02 11.87
C SER A 196 4.66 -13.97 12.29
N ALA A 197 3.72 -13.79 11.35
CA ALA A 197 2.30 -13.76 11.64
C ALA A 197 1.71 -15.16 11.81
N CYS A 198 0.77 -15.30 12.75
CA CYS A 198 0.10 -16.58 13.03
C CYS A 198 -0.64 -17.12 11.80
N THR A 199 -1.21 -16.22 11.00
CA THR A 199 -2.00 -16.56 9.80
C THR A 199 -1.17 -16.68 8.51
N ALA A 200 0.16 -16.48 8.57
CA ALA A 200 1.00 -16.36 7.38
C ALA A 200 0.99 -17.61 6.51
N ARG A 201 1.22 -18.79 7.12
CA ARG A 201 1.29 -20.07 6.42
C ARG A 201 -0.03 -20.40 5.72
N GLU A 202 -1.15 -20.29 6.44
CA GLU A 202 -2.48 -20.55 5.90
C GLU A 202 -2.82 -19.60 4.76
N THR A 203 -2.47 -18.31 4.90
CA THR A 203 -2.66 -17.31 3.84
C THR A 203 -1.89 -17.69 2.57
N VAL A 204 -0.62 -18.06 2.68
CA VAL A 204 0.20 -18.46 1.52
C VAL A 204 -0.35 -19.74 0.87
N LEU A 205 -0.71 -20.76 1.67
CA LEU A 205 -1.29 -22.00 1.15
C LEU A 205 -2.62 -21.74 0.42
N HIS A 206 -3.47 -20.87 0.97
CA HIS A 206 -4.72 -20.47 0.31
C HIS A 206 -4.45 -19.80 -1.04
N ILE A 207 -3.52 -18.84 -1.10
CA ILE A 207 -3.16 -18.20 -2.38
C ILE A 207 -2.67 -19.25 -3.39
N LYS A 208 -1.80 -20.18 -2.97
CA LYS A 208 -1.27 -21.24 -3.85
C LYS A 208 -2.37 -22.14 -4.40
N ASP A 209 -3.37 -22.51 -3.58
CA ASP A 209 -4.53 -23.27 -4.05
C ASP A 209 -5.29 -22.50 -5.14
N ILE A 210 -5.68 -21.24 -4.87
CA ILE A 210 -6.43 -20.41 -5.83
C ILE A 210 -5.63 -20.27 -7.13
N LEU A 211 -4.35 -19.88 -7.05
CA LEU A 211 -3.52 -19.70 -8.24
C LEU A 211 -3.35 -21.00 -9.03
N GLY A 212 -3.19 -22.14 -8.36
CA GLY A 212 -3.10 -23.45 -8.99
C GLY A 212 -4.37 -23.81 -9.76
N ARG A 213 -5.56 -23.55 -9.20
CA ARG A 213 -6.85 -23.78 -9.88
C ARG A 213 -7.05 -22.88 -11.11
N HIS A 214 -6.37 -21.73 -11.15
CA HIS A 214 -6.46 -20.75 -12.22
C HIS A 214 -5.19 -20.64 -13.08
N GLU A 215 -4.36 -21.68 -13.13
CA GLU A 215 -3.10 -21.67 -13.90
C GLU A 215 -3.29 -21.31 -15.39
N TYR A 216 -4.46 -21.61 -15.96
CA TYR A 216 -4.82 -21.31 -17.34
C TYR A 216 -4.86 -19.79 -17.61
N LEU A 217 -5.26 -18.97 -16.64
CA LEU A 217 -5.26 -17.51 -16.78
C LEU A 217 -3.82 -17.00 -16.94
N PHE A 218 -2.88 -17.55 -16.17
CA PHE A 218 -1.48 -17.15 -16.24
C PHE A 218 -0.78 -17.72 -17.47
N LYS A 219 -1.19 -18.88 -17.98
CA LYS A 219 -0.77 -19.37 -19.31
C LYS A 219 -1.22 -18.40 -20.41
N PHE A 220 -2.46 -17.90 -20.35
CA PHE A 220 -2.95 -16.88 -21.28
C PHE A 220 -2.17 -15.56 -21.14
N CYS A 221 -1.96 -15.06 -19.92
CA CYS A 221 -1.15 -13.86 -19.68
C CYS A 221 0.26 -13.99 -20.27
N ARG A 222 0.91 -15.16 -20.12
CA ARG A 222 2.23 -15.42 -20.73
C ARG A 222 2.23 -15.31 -22.25
N MET A 223 1.14 -15.66 -22.92
CA MET A 223 1.01 -15.47 -24.37
C MET A 223 0.99 -14.00 -24.77
N LEU A 224 0.60 -13.10 -23.85
CA LEU A 224 0.58 -11.65 -24.06
C LEU A 224 1.91 -10.98 -23.73
N ASN A 225 2.90 -11.70 -23.19
CA ASN A 225 4.23 -11.15 -22.86
C ASN A 225 4.90 -10.37 -24.01
N PRO A 226 4.78 -10.75 -25.31
CA PRO A 226 5.34 -9.95 -26.41
C PRO A 226 4.80 -8.51 -26.51
N LEU A 227 3.68 -8.20 -25.85
CA LEU A 227 3.08 -6.87 -25.82
C LEU A 227 3.66 -5.96 -24.71
N HIS A 228 4.48 -6.51 -23.82
CA HIS A 228 5.14 -5.79 -22.73
C HIS A 228 4.18 -4.99 -21.83
N PHE A 229 3.00 -5.56 -21.55
CA PHE A 229 2.05 -4.95 -20.62
C PHE A 229 2.52 -5.15 -19.18
N VAL A 230 2.98 -4.07 -18.55
CA VAL A 230 3.55 -4.04 -17.19
C VAL A 230 2.71 -4.84 -16.18
N ASP A 231 1.39 -4.61 -16.14
CA ASP A 231 0.52 -5.29 -15.17
C ASP A 231 0.36 -6.79 -15.47
N THR A 232 0.44 -7.19 -16.75
CA THR A 232 0.34 -8.59 -17.17
C THR A 232 1.63 -9.34 -16.84
N GLU A 233 2.79 -8.74 -17.15
CA GLU A 233 4.09 -9.32 -16.81
C GLU A 233 4.26 -9.46 -15.30
N ALA A 234 3.89 -8.43 -14.54
CA ALA A 234 3.92 -8.47 -13.09
C ALA A 234 2.99 -9.54 -12.51
N ALA A 235 1.81 -9.76 -13.11
CA ALA A 235 0.89 -10.83 -12.69
C ALA A 235 1.49 -12.23 -12.91
N VAL A 236 2.17 -12.45 -14.03
CA VAL A 236 2.88 -13.71 -14.30
C VAL A 236 4.02 -13.92 -13.31
N LYS A 237 4.87 -12.90 -13.09
CA LYS A 237 5.99 -12.99 -12.13
C LYS A 237 5.50 -13.24 -10.70
N ALA A 238 4.43 -12.57 -10.28
CA ALA A 238 3.80 -12.79 -8.98
C ALA A 238 3.27 -14.21 -8.83
N TYR A 239 2.61 -14.74 -9.86
CA TYR A 239 2.16 -16.13 -9.89
C TYR A 239 3.32 -17.12 -9.74
N ASP A 240 4.38 -16.94 -10.54
CA ASP A 240 5.55 -17.83 -10.52
C ASP A 240 6.24 -17.81 -9.16
N PHE A 241 6.41 -16.62 -8.57
CA PHE A 241 6.96 -16.45 -7.23
C PHE A 241 6.11 -17.15 -6.16
N MET A 242 4.80 -16.89 -6.12
CA MET A 242 3.91 -17.44 -5.09
C MET A 242 3.86 -18.97 -5.13
N LEU A 243 3.87 -19.56 -6.33
CA LEU A 243 3.91 -21.03 -6.46
C LEU A 243 5.25 -21.63 -6.05
N ALA A 244 6.35 -20.93 -6.31
CA ALA A 244 7.70 -21.38 -5.98
C ALA A 244 8.04 -21.28 -4.48
N LEU A 245 7.31 -20.46 -3.70
CA LEU A 245 7.53 -20.35 -2.25
C LEU A 245 7.43 -21.70 -1.55
N LYS A 246 8.46 -22.05 -0.78
CA LYS A 246 8.43 -23.20 0.13
C LYS A 246 7.51 -22.89 1.31
N THR A 247 6.71 -23.88 1.70
CA THR A 247 5.73 -23.77 2.80
C THR A 247 6.05 -24.76 3.93
N GLU A 248 7.34 -25.02 4.14
CA GLU A 248 7.84 -25.93 5.19
C GLU A 248 7.37 -25.51 6.58
#